data_AF-A0A1Q4FSY6-F1
#
_entry.id   AF-A0A1Q4FSY6-F1
#
_cell.length_a   1.000
_cell.length_b   1.000
_cell.length_c   1.000
_cell.angle_alpha   90.00
_cell.angle_beta   90.00
_cell.angle_gamma   90.00
#
_symmetry.space_group_name_H-M   'P 1'
#
loop_
_entity.id
_entity.type
_entity.pdbx_description
1 polymer ?
#
loop_
_entity_poly.entity_id
_entity_poly.type
_entity_poly.pdbx_seq_one_letter_code
_entity_poly.pdbx_strand_id
1 'polypeptide(L)'
;MFAAIRKLFGRTPDAAVAPPPSPAPRAPRFDSELVPQLIHDHRGLVHLYEQIGLLPERDRWDLLPAQLLVFKSQLEAHLLSENVRFYNYVEYTLRDDDENFNLIRDFRREMNAIARGVIDFVKKYQQPLVTMAERGAFVADYRHVGALLVQRIEREEGSLYPLYQNV
;
A
#
# COMPACT_ATOMS: atom_id res chain seq x y z
N MET A 1 19.80 -58.23 38.75
CA MET A 1 19.62 -56.88 39.31
C MET A 1 18.68 -56.13 38.34
N PHE A 2 17.40 -55.96 38.71
CA PHE A 2 16.28 -55.27 38.01
C PHE A 2 15.88 -55.84 36.61
N ALA A 3 14.74 -56.49 36.33
CA ALA A 3 13.33 -56.35 36.72
C ALA A 3 12.73 -54.96 36.44
N ALA A 4 12.04 -54.79 35.30
CA ALA A 4 10.64 -54.32 35.24
C ALA A 4 10.15 -53.89 33.84
N ILE A 5 9.21 -54.68 33.32
CA ILE A 5 7.94 -54.25 32.67
C ILE A 5 7.99 -53.71 31.23
N ARG A 6 7.84 -54.66 30.31
CA ARG A 6 7.10 -54.55 29.05
C ARG A 6 5.59 -54.66 29.35
N LYS A 7 4.78 -53.90 28.60
CA LYS A 7 3.30 -53.83 28.52
C LYS A 7 2.62 -52.80 29.43
N LEU A 8 2.22 -51.68 28.82
CA LEU A 8 0.90 -51.03 28.86
C LEU A 8 0.92 -49.99 27.73
N PHE A 9 -0.23 -49.64 27.17
CA PHE A 9 -0.43 -48.72 26.03
C PHE A 9 -0.28 -49.34 24.63
N GLY A 10 -1.30 -50.11 24.24
CA GLY A 10 -1.75 -50.08 22.85
C GLY A 10 -2.24 -48.67 22.55
N ARG A 11 -1.58 -48.00 21.60
CA ARG A 11 -2.04 -46.75 21.00
C ARG A 11 -2.35 -47.06 19.55
N THR A 12 -3.64 -47.18 19.24
CA THR A 12 -4.11 -47.05 17.86
C THR A 12 -3.59 -45.73 17.30
N PRO A 13 -3.18 -45.67 16.02
CA PRO A 13 -2.82 -44.40 15.40
C PRO A 13 -4.03 -43.48 15.50
N ASP A 14 -3.87 -42.39 16.24
CA ASP A 14 -4.83 -41.30 16.35
C ASP A 14 -5.02 -40.79 14.92
N ALA A 15 -6.22 -41.01 14.35
CA ALA A 15 -6.55 -40.50 13.04
C ALA A 15 -6.52 -38.98 13.17
N ALA A 16 -5.47 -38.36 12.64
CA ALA A 16 -5.31 -36.91 12.63
C ALA A 16 -6.57 -36.31 11.99
N VAL A 17 -7.43 -35.73 12.83
CA VAL A 17 -8.60 -34.98 12.39
C VAL A 17 -8.06 -33.82 11.57
N ALA A 18 -8.29 -33.88 10.25
CA ALA A 18 -7.93 -32.79 9.36
C ALA A 18 -8.56 -31.50 9.90
N PRO A 19 -7.82 -30.37 9.90
CA PRO A 19 -8.39 -29.10 10.33
C PRO A 19 -9.65 -28.82 9.48
N PRO A 20 -10.69 -28.23 10.08
CA PRO A 20 -11.90 -27.88 9.33
C PRO A 20 -11.50 -27.01 8.13
N PRO A 21 -12.16 -27.17 6.96
CA PRO A 21 -11.87 -26.35 5.80
C PRO A 21 -12.02 -24.87 6.19
N SER A 22 -10.99 -24.08 5.87
CA SER A 22 -11.06 -22.63 6.03
C SER A 22 -12.33 -22.12 5.37
N PRO A 23 -13.11 -21.24 6.03
CA PRO A 23 -14.31 -20.68 5.43
C PRO A 23 -13.94 -20.06 4.09
N ALA A 24 -14.74 -20.35 3.05
CA ALA A 24 -14.55 -19.74 1.74
C ALA A 24 -14.47 -18.22 1.89
N PRO A 25 -13.55 -17.55 1.17
CA PRO A 25 -13.40 -16.10 1.26
C PRO A 25 -14.74 -15.45 0.98
N ARG A 26 -15.23 -14.64 1.94
CA ARG A 26 -16.49 -13.92 1.80
C ARG A 26 -16.37 -12.93 0.65
N ALA A 27 -17.44 -12.77 -0.12
CA ALA A 27 -17.54 -11.73 -1.13
C ALA A 27 -17.28 -10.35 -0.49
N PRO A 28 -16.41 -9.51 -1.08
CA PRO A 28 -16.24 -8.13 -0.63
C PRO A 28 -17.56 -7.37 -0.79
N ARG A 29 -17.82 -6.44 0.14
CA ARG A 29 -19.05 -5.65 0.14
C ARG A 29 -18.76 -4.25 -0.39
N PHE A 30 -19.69 -3.72 -1.20
CA PHE A 30 -19.66 -2.32 -1.63
C PHE A 30 -19.72 -1.37 -0.43
N ASP A 31 -18.95 -0.30 -0.50
CA ASP A 31 -18.85 0.76 0.51
C ASP A 31 -18.88 2.13 -0.16
N SER A 32 -19.98 2.86 0.02
CA SER A 32 -20.18 4.17 -0.62
C SER A 32 -19.17 5.22 -0.20
N GLU A 33 -18.57 5.07 0.99
CA GLU A 33 -17.62 6.04 1.54
C GLU A 33 -16.18 5.75 1.14
N LEU A 34 -15.89 4.62 0.50
CA LEU A 34 -14.52 4.22 0.15
C LEU A 34 -13.84 5.23 -0.78
N VAL A 35 -14.45 5.53 -1.92
CA VAL A 35 -13.87 6.47 -2.91
C VAL A 35 -13.76 7.90 -2.32
N PRO A 36 -14.80 8.46 -1.65
CA PRO A 36 -14.66 9.73 -0.95
C PRO A 36 -13.50 9.76 0.05
N GLN A 37 -13.29 8.68 0.80
CA GLN A 37 -12.17 8.59 1.75
C GLN A 37 -10.82 8.54 1.04
N LEU A 38 -10.68 7.78 -0.05
CA LEU A 38 -9.42 7.71 -0.81
C LEU A 38 -9.04 9.08 -1.40
N ILE A 39 -10.01 9.83 -1.92
CA ILE A 39 -9.81 11.21 -2.41
C ILE A 39 -9.43 12.15 -1.25
N HIS A 40 -10.04 11.98 -0.08
CA HIS A 40 -9.65 12.74 1.10
C HIS A 40 -8.19 12.45 1.50
N ASP A 41 -7.79 11.18 1.50
CA ASP A 41 -6.42 10.76 1.80
C ASP A 41 -5.42 11.38 0.80
N HIS A 42 -5.76 11.44 -0.50
CA HIS A 42 -4.94 12.12 -1.51
C HIS A 42 -4.67 13.59 -1.16
N ARG A 43 -5.69 14.33 -0.73
CA ARG A 43 -5.52 15.74 -0.32
C ARG A 43 -4.56 15.85 0.87
N GLY A 44 -4.67 14.93 1.83
CA GLY A 44 -3.74 14.85 2.96
C GLY A 44 -2.30 14.57 2.51
N LEU A 45 -2.11 13.64 1.58
CA LEU A 45 -0.82 13.30 1.01
C LEU A 45 -0.19 14.47 0.26
N VAL A 46 -0.95 15.13 -0.61
CA VAL A 46 -0.50 16.33 -1.33
C VAL A 46 -0.08 17.42 -0.37
N HIS A 47 -0.91 17.70 0.65
CA HIS A 47 -0.58 18.70 1.66
C HIS A 47 0.73 18.40 2.40
N LEU A 48 0.93 17.16 2.85
CA LEU A 48 2.18 16.74 3.48
C LEU A 48 3.37 16.88 2.54
N TYR A 49 3.21 16.52 1.27
CA TYR A 49 4.25 16.63 0.26
C TYR A 49 4.65 18.09 0.02
N GLU A 50 3.69 19.00 -0.10
CA GLU A 50 3.95 20.44 -0.18
C GLU A 50 4.71 20.97 1.04
N GLN A 51 4.33 20.54 2.25
CA GLN A 51 5.05 20.95 3.47
C GLN A 51 6.51 20.48 3.47
N ILE A 52 6.79 19.28 2.93
CA ILE A 52 8.16 18.79 2.74
C ILE A 52 8.93 19.70 1.75
N GLY A 53 8.29 20.12 0.66
CA GLY A 53 8.87 21.02 -0.34
C GLY A 53 9.25 22.40 0.18
N LEU A 54 8.62 22.87 1.26
CA LEU A 54 8.94 24.14 1.91
C LEU A 54 10.16 24.07 2.85
N LEU A 55 10.61 22.86 3.23
CA LEU A 55 11.75 22.72 4.16
C LEU A 55 13.07 23.21 3.55
N PRO A 56 13.44 22.86 2.31
CA PRO A 56 14.64 23.41 1.65
C PRO A 56 14.64 24.94 1.59
N GLU A 57 13.50 25.56 1.30
CA GLU A 57 13.37 27.03 1.19
C GLU A 57 13.59 27.73 2.53
N ARG A 58 13.30 27.04 3.63
CA ARG A 58 13.44 27.55 5.00
C ARG A 58 14.73 27.07 5.69
N ASP A 59 15.61 26.40 4.94
CA ASP A 59 16.82 25.72 5.45
C ASP A 59 16.55 24.75 6.62
N ARG A 60 15.35 24.15 6.67
CA ARG A 60 14.88 23.24 7.73
C ARG A 60 15.14 21.77 7.41
N TRP A 61 16.40 21.46 7.09
CA TRP A 61 16.84 20.09 6.76
C TRP A 61 16.78 19.13 7.95
N ASP A 62 16.82 19.66 9.16
CA ASP A 62 16.67 18.92 10.42
C ASP A 62 15.31 18.21 10.53
N LEU A 63 14.26 18.79 9.95
CA LEU A 63 12.90 18.25 10.00
C LEU A 63 12.59 17.25 8.88
N LEU A 64 13.42 17.20 7.84
CA LEU A 64 13.13 16.46 6.62
C LEU A 64 12.89 14.96 6.87
N PRO A 65 13.75 14.23 7.62
CA PRO A 65 13.52 12.82 7.88
C PRO A 65 12.20 12.53 8.59
N ALA A 66 11.84 13.36 9.57
CA ALA A 66 10.61 13.19 10.34
C ALA A 66 9.37 13.42 9.47
N GLN A 67 9.38 14.45 8.62
CA GLN A 67 8.25 14.74 7.72
C GLN A 67 8.09 13.68 6.63
N LEU A 68 9.20 13.17 6.07
CA LEU A 68 9.16 12.05 5.13
C LEU A 68 8.60 10.77 5.77
N LEU A 69 8.89 10.52 7.04
CA LEU A 69 8.33 9.37 7.77
C LEU A 69 6.81 9.50 7.94
N VAL A 70 6.32 10.69 8.33
CA VAL A 70 4.87 10.96 8.44
C VAL A 70 4.18 10.76 7.09
N PHE A 71 4.74 11.33 6.03
CA PHE A 71 4.23 11.16 4.66
C PHE A 71 4.18 9.69 4.26
N LYS A 72 5.26 8.92 4.50
CA LYS A 72 5.31 7.48 4.21
C LYS A 72 4.23 6.70 4.95
N SER A 73 4.03 6.96 6.24
CA SER A 73 3.00 6.25 7.02
C SER A 73 1.59 6.51 6.48
N GLN A 74 1.29 7.75 6.08
CA GLN A 74 0.00 8.07 5.46
C GLN A 74 -0.15 7.41 4.08
N LEU A 75 0.92 7.40 3.28
CA LEU A 75 0.91 6.76 1.98
C LEU A 75 0.69 5.24 2.11
N GLU A 76 1.37 4.58 3.05
CA GLU A 76 1.19 3.14 3.29
C GLU A 76 -0.22 2.81 3.77
N ALA A 77 -0.82 3.64 4.62
CA ALA A 77 -2.21 3.47 5.06
C ALA A 77 -3.20 3.62 3.89
N HIS A 78 -3.01 4.63 3.05
CA HIS A 78 -3.80 4.85 1.84
C HIS A 78 -3.68 3.65 0.87
N LEU A 79 -2.43 3.23 0.55
CA LEU A 79 -2.16 2.10 -0.34
C LEU A 79 -2.75 0.79 0.19
N LEU A 80 -2.76 0.59 1.51
CA LEU A 80 -3.38 -0.58 2.13
C LEU A 80 -4.90 -0.56 1.94
N SER A 81 -5.55 0.57 2.18
CA SER A 81 -6.99 0.74 1.98
C SER A 81 -7.37 0.45 0.53
N GLU A 82 -6.63 1.01 -0.42
CA GLU A 82 -6.85 0.78 -1.85
C GLU A 82 -6.63 -0.70 -2.23
N ASN A 83 -5.53 -1.31 -1.82
CA ASN A 83 -5.24 -2.73 -2.15
C ASN A 83 -6.24 -3.71 -1.53
N VAL A 84 -6.67 -3.48 -0.28
CA VAL A 84 -7.49 -4.44 0.47
C VAL A 84 -8.98 -4.22 0.25
N ARG A 85 -9.43 -2.99 -0.02
CA ARG A 85 -10.85 -2.66 -0.17
C ARG A 85 -11.20 -2.41 -1.63
N PHE A 86 -10.50 -1.48 -2.29
CA PHE A 86 -10.83 -1.08 -3.66
C PHE A 86 -10.56 -2.20 -4.65
N TYR A 87 -9.29 -2.62 -4.79
CA TYR A 87 -8.90 -3.62 -5.79
C TYR A 87 -9.60 -4.96 -5.55
N ASN A 88 -9.68 -5.41 -4.28
CA ASN A 88 -10.38 -6.65 -3.96
C ASN A 88 -11.87 -6.62 -4.36
N TYR A 89 -12.57 -5.49 -4.17
CA TYR A 89 -13.97 -5.37 -4.60
C TYR A 89 -14.09 -5.39 -6.11
N VAL A 90 -13.35 -4.53 -6.81
CA VAL A 90 -13.48 -4.36 -8.26
C VAL A 90 -13.04 -5.64 -9.00
N GLU A 91 -11.94 -6.28 -8.58
CA GLU A 91 -11.50 -7.56 -9.14
C GLU A 91 -12.53 -8.68 -8.90
N TYR A 92 -13.20 -8.69 -7.74
CA TYR A 92 -14.24 -9.68 -7.45
C TYR A 92 -15.48 -9.49 -8.32
N THR A 93 -15.92 -8.23 -8.50
CA THR A 93 -17.16 -7.93 -9.25
C THR A 93 -16.96 -8.09 -10.76
N LEU A 94 -15.76 -7.86 -11.27
CA LEU A 94 -15.41 -8.00 -12.69
C LEU A 94 -14.83 -9.38 -13.05
N ARG A 95 -14.81 -10.34 -12.13
CA ARG A 95 -14.14 -11.63 -12.34
C ARG A 95 -14.66 -12.45 -13.54
N ASP A 96 -15.89 -12.17 -13.96
CA ASP A 96 -16.58 -12.86 -15.06
C ASP A 96 -16.50 -12.03 -16.38
N ASP A 97 -15.75 -10.92 -16.37
CA ASP A 97 -15.47 -10.02 -17.50
C ASP A 97 -13.94 -9.92 -17.70
N ASP A 98 -13.40 -10.81 -18.55
CA ASP A 98 -11.95 -10.94 -18.76
C ASP A 98 -11.27 -9.65 -19.25
N GLU A 99 -11.97 -8.82 -20.03
CA GLU A 99 -11.41 -7.57 -20.56
C GLU A 99 -11.23 -6.54 -19.44
N ASN A 100 -12.30 -6.25 -18.70
CA ASN A 100 -12.26 -5.29 -17.59
C ASN A 100 -11.41 -5.81 -16.42
N PHE A 101 -11.37 -7.11 -16.20
CA PHE A 101 -10.49 -7.73 -15.21
C PHE A 101 -9.00 -7.51 -15.53
N ASN A 102 -8.59 -7.70 -16.79
CA ASN A 102 -7.20 -7.46 -17.20
C ASN A 102 -6.82 -5.97 -17.09
N LEU A 103 -7.73 -5.07 -17.48
CA LEU A 103 -7.54 -3.63 -17.35
C LEU A 103 -7.25 -3.21 -15.89
N ILE A 104 -8.03 -3.72 -14.93
CA ILE A 104 -7.84 -3.43 -13.50
C ILE A 104 -6.48 -3.93 -12.99
N ARG A 105 -6.04 -5.11 -13.45
CA ARG A 105 -4.74 -5.65 -13.07
C ARG A 105 -3.59 -4.82 -13.62
N ASP A 106 -3.73 -4.25 -14.81
CA ASP A 106 -2.73 -3.36 -15.40
C ASP A 106 -2.64 -2.04 -14.64
N PHE A 107 -3.78 -1.43 -14.29
CA PHE A 107 -3.82 -0.28 -13.38
C PHE A 107 -3.11 -0.59 -12.06
N ARG A 108 -3.43 -1.75 -11.44
CA ARG A 108 -2.80 -2.16 -10.19
C ARG A 108 -1.29 -2.29 -10.29
N ARG A 109 -0.77 -2.83 -11.39
CA ARG A 109 0.68 -2.96 -11.61
C ARG A 109 1.34 -1.60 -11.75
N GLU A 110 0.73 -0.70 -12.53
CA GLU A 110 1.22 0.64 -12.76
C GLU A 110 1.26 1.46 -11.45
N MET A 111 0.14 1.50 -10.72
CA MET A 111 0.05 2.29 -9.48
C MET A 111 1.00 1.76 -8.41
N ASN A 112 1.17 0.44 -8.31
CA ASN A 112 2.16 -0.14 -7.39
C ASN A 112 3.61 0.16 -7.81
N ALA A 113 3.90 0.35 -9.11
CA ALA A 113 5.23 0.76 -9.56
C ALA A 113 5.55 2.19 -9.14
N ILE A 114 4.58 3.09 -9.30
CA ILE A 114 4.69 4.48 -8.82
C ILE A 114 4.87 4.51 -7.30
N ALA A 115 4.04 3.78 -6.55
CA ALA A 115 4.12 3.68 -5.10
C ALA A 115 5.50 3.24 -4.61
N ARG A 116 6.12 2.23 -5.27
CA ARG A 116 7.49 1.80 -4.95
C ARG A 116 8.50 2.92 -5.13
N GLY A 117 8.43 3.67 -6.24
CA GLY A 117 9.31 4.81 -6.49
C GLY A 117 9.22 5.88 -5.39
N VAL A 118 8.01 6.19 -4.93
CA VAL A 118 7.78 7.15 -3.83
C VAL A 118 8.34 6.63 -2.50
N ILE A 119 8.14 5.34 -2.19
CA ILE A 119 8.65 4.73 -0.96
C ILE A 119 10.19 4.67 -0.96
N ASP A 120 10.81 4.37 -2.10
CA ASP A 120 12.26 4.33 -2.22
C ASP A 120 12.88 5.73 -2.11
N PHE A 121 12.21 6.75 -2.64
CA PHE A 121 12.56 8.15 -2.38
C PHE A 121 12.54 8.47 -0.88
N VAL A 122 11.47 8.10 -0.16
CA VAL A 122 11.42 8.34 1.29
C VAL A 122 12.60 7.64 1.98
N LYS A 123 12.84 6.36 1.70
CA LYS A 123 13.93 5.57 2.29
C LYS A 123 15.30 6.20 2.06
N LYS A 124 15.55 6.73 0.86
CA LYS A 124 16.81 7.39 0.50
C LYS A 124 17.13 8.58 1.40
N TYR A 125 16.11 9.31 1.86
CA TYR A 125 16.25 10.56 2.59
C TYR A 125 15.82 10.47 4.07
N GLN A 126 15.80 9.25 4.64
CA GLN A 126 15.50 9.03 6.08
C GLN A 126 16.64 9.43 7.02
N GLN A 127 17.82 9.76 6.49
CA GLN A 127 18.96 10.22 7.27
C GLN A 127 19.17 11.72 7.04
N PRO A 128 19.71 12.46 8.03
CA PRO A 128 20.02 13.86 7.87
C PRO A 128 20.99 14.10 6.70
N LEU A 129 20.70 15.13 5.88
CA LEU A 129 21.56 15.53 4.76
C LEU A 129 22.66 16.48 5.24
N VAL A 130 23.91 16.09 5.04
CA VAL A 130 25.08 16.78 5.61
C VAL A 130 25.71 17.73 4.60
N THR A 131 25.68 17.38 3.32
CA THR A 131 26.37 18.09 2.24
C THR A 131 25.41 18.87 1.34
N MET A 132 25.93 19.92 0.69
CA MET A 132 25.17 20.66 -0.34
C MET A 132 24.79 19.77 -1.53
N ALA A 133 25.64 18.79 -1.88
CA ALA A 133 25.36 17.86 -2.98
C ALA A 133 24.15 16.97 -2.67
N GLU A 134 24.06 16.43 -1.45
CA GLU A 134 22.90 15.63 -1.00
C GLU A 134 21.61 16.44 -1.01
N ARG A 135 21.67 17.70 -0.54
CA ARG A 135 20.53 18.62 -0.56
C ARG A 135 20.09 18.96 -1.98
N GLY A 136 21.04 19.20 -2.89
CA GLY A 136 20.76 19.43 -4.31
C GLY A 136 20.11 18.21 -4.97
N ALA A 137 20.62 17.01 -4.69
CA ALA A 137 20.02 15.76 -5.17
C ALA A 137 18.60 15.55 -4.64
N PHE A 138 18.35 15.85 -3.35
CA PHE A 138 17.01 15.80 -2.77
C PHE A 138 16.02 16.67 -3.54
N VAL A 139 16.37 17.91 -3.85
CA VAL A 139 15.46 18.83 -4.57
C VAL A 139 15.13 18.30 -5.97
N ALA A 140 16.11 17.72 -6.67
CA ALA A 140 15.87 17.11 -7.98
C ALA A 140 14.92 15.90 -7.88
N ASP A 141 15.20 14.98 -6.95
CA ASP A 141 14.41 13.78 -6.72
C ASP A 141 12.98 14.12 -6.25
N TYR A 142 12.84 15.13 -5.37
CA TYR A 142 11.55 15.63 -4.89
C TYR A 142 10.65 16.09 -6.06
N ARG A 143 11.22 16.82 -7.03
CA ARG A 143 10.43 17.25 -8.21
C ARG A 143 9.99 16.06 -9.06
N HIS A 144 10.89 15.09 -9.26
CA HIS A 144 10.58 13.90 -10.03
C HIS A 144 9.50 13.04 -9.38
N VAL A 145 9.63 12.79 -8.08
CA VAL A 145 8.68 11.98 -7.30
C VAL A 145 7.34 12.70 -7.16
N GLY A 146 7.32 14.03 -7.02
CA GLY A 146 6.10 14.81 -7.04
C GLY A 146 5.31 14.64 -8.34
N ALA A 147 5.99 14.63 -9.49
CA ALA A 147 5.33 14.37 -10.78
C ALA A 147 4.71 12.97 -10.86
N LEU A 148 5.40 11.95 -10.32
CA LEU A 148 4.85 10.58 -10.25
C LEU A 148 3.62 10.50 -9.34
N LEU A 149 3.63 11.19 -8.20
CA LEU A 149 2.50 11.24 -7.29
C LEU A 149 1.28 11.89 -7.93
N VAL A 150 1.46 13.01 -8.63
CA VAL A 150 0.38 13.69 -9.38
C VAL A 150 -0.18 12.76 -10.45
N GLN A 151 0.69 12.10 -11.23
CA GLN A 151 0.27 11.15 -12.27
C GLN A 151 -0.57 9.99 -11.70
N ARG A 152 -0.20 9.47 -10.52
CA ARG A 152 -0.98 8.44 -9.82
C ARG A 152 -2.37 8.96 -9.45
N ILE A 153 -2.44 10.10 -8.77
CA ILE A 153 -3.70 10.69 -8.29
C ILE A 153 -4.64 10.98 -9.47
N GLU A 154 -4.14 11.62 -10.53
CA GLU A 154 -4.95 11.95 -11.71
C GLU A 154 -5.53 10.71 -12.39
N ARG A 155 -4.74 9.63 -12.50
CA ARG A 155 -5.20 8.36 -13.06
C ARG A 155 -6.21 7.67 -12.16
N GLU A 156 -5.97 7.68 -10.86
CA GLU A 156 -6.86 7.04 -9.90
C GLU A 156 -8.21 7.73 -9.88
N GLU A 157 -8.23 9.05 -9.71
CA GLU A 157 -9.49 9.81 -9.64
C GLU A 157 -10.20 9.90 -10.99
N GLY A 158 -9.46 10.03 -12.09
CA GLY A 158 -10.03 10.24 -13.42
C GLY A 158 -10.39 8.97 -14.19
N SER A 159 -9.80 7.82 -13.86
CA SER A 159 -9.98 6.58 -14.63
C SER A 159 -10.27 5.36 -13.78
N LEU A 160 -9.59 5.19 -12.65
CA LEU A 160 -9.74 3.99 -11.83
C LEU A 160 -10.99 4.04 -10.93
N TYR A 161 -11.12 5.05 -10.10
CA TYR A 161 -12.22 5.19 -9.13
C TYR A 161 -13.62 5.24 -9.76
N PRO A 162 -13.83 5.80 -10.97
CA PRO A 162 -15.10 5.67 -11.68
C PRO A 162 -15.55 4.21 -11.90
N LEU A 163 -14.61 3.26 -12.02
CA LEU A 163 -14.95 1.85 -12.19
C LEU A 163 -15.64 1.30 -10.94
N TYR A 164 -15.32 1.80 -9.74
CA TYR A 164 -15.96 1.34 -8.49
C TYR A 164 -17.43 1.74 -8.36
N GLN A 165 -17.82 2.87 -8.96
CA GLN A 165 -19.18 3.41 -8.89
C GLN A 165 -20.10 2.83 -9.97
N ASN A 166 -19.52 2.24 -11.02
CA ASN A 166 -20.23 1.71 -12.18
C ASN A 166 -20.34 0.18 -12.19
N VAL A 167 -19.95 -0.50 -11.08
CA VAL A 167 -20.15 -1.94 -10.91
C VAL A 167 -21.42 -2.28 -10.14
#